data_AF-A0A8T5JX01-F1
#
_entry.id   AF-A0A8T5JX01-F1
#
_cell.length_a   1.000
_cell.length_b   1.000
_cell.length_c   1.000
_cell.angle_alpha   90.00
_cell.angle_beta   90.00
_cell.angle_gamma   90.00
#
_symmetry.space_group_name_H-M   'P 1'
#
loop_
_entity.id
_entity.type
_entity.pdbx_description
1 polymer ?
#
loop_
_entity_poly.entity_id
_entity_poly.type
_entity_poly.pdbx_seq_one_letter_code
_entity_poly.pdbx_strand_id
1 'polypeptide(L)'
;EQLLKDYATLNITGIIDTYEGGLEFLQNYDDKKNLIIFLGSSFGNFSPEDGRIFLKKIFSTMKQGDLFLIGLDLVKDKKILESAYDDSQGVTAKFNLNVLSRINDELGADFIINNFSHYSIYNEDDQRIEMNLKSLTPQSVMIKKSNLSLNLDEGELIHTEYSHKYKPSQIKMLLGDVGFEIKNMWLDDKKYFSLTLVSKN
;
A
#
# COMPACT_ATOMS: atom_id res chain seq x y z
N GLU A 1 13.46 7.02 -22.62
CA GLU A 1 13.93 7.80 -23.80
C GLU A 1 13.02 7.67 -25.02
N GLN A 2 12.52 6.49 -25.39
CA GLN A 2 11.65 6.32 -26.58
C GLN A 2 10.36 7.17 -26.52
N LEU A 3 9.67 7.22 -25.37
CA LEU A 3 8.44 8.00 -25.20
C LEU A 3 8.61 9.50 -25.48
N LEU A 4 9.75 10.09 -25.12
CA LEU A 4 10.02 11.52 -25.37
C LEU A 4 10.26 11.80 -26.87
N LYS A 5 10.67 10.79 -27.64
CA LYS A 5 10.79 10.89 -29.09
C LYS A 5 9.42 10.77 -29.76
N ASP A 6 8.57 9.90 -29.25
CA ASP A 6 7.23 9.64 -29.80
C ASP A 6 6.24 10.77 -29.48
N TYR A 7 6.45 11.50 -28.37
CA TYR A 7 5.58 12.60 -27.92
C TYR A 7 6.39 13.88 -27.65
N ALA A 8 6.56 14.71 -28.67
CA ALA A 8 7.36 15.94 -28.59
C ALA A 8 6.91 16.96 -27.53
N THR A 9 5.65 16.87 -27.06
CA THR A 9 5.08 17.76 -26.02
C THR A 9 5.07 17.11 -24.63
N LEU A 10 5.57 15.87 -24.49
CA LEU A 10 5.63 15.18 -23.21
C LEU A 10 6.78 15.76 -22.37
N ASN A 11 6.45 16.21 -21.17
CA ASN A 11 7.42 16.59 -20.15
C ASN A 11 7.35 15.58 -19.01
N ILE A 12 8.53 15.17 -18.48
CA ILE A 12 8.63 14.25 -17.36
C ILE A 12 9.31 14.99 -16.21
N THR A 13 8.63 15.05 -15.07
CA THR A 13 9.15 15.62 -13.83
C THR A 13 9.15 14.55 -12.76
N GLY A 14 10.34 14.13 -12.34
CA GLY A 14 10.51 13.19 -11.23
C GLY A 14 10.47 13.91 -9.89
N ILE A 15 9.74 13.35 -8.93
CA ILE A 15 9.63 13.86 -7.57
C ILE A 15 10.10 12.74 -6.63
N ILE A 16 11.07 13.03 -5.77
CA ILE A 16 11.59 12.09 -4.76
C ILE A 16 11.12 12.59 -3.41
N ASP A 17 9.96 12.12 -2.97
CA ASP A 17 9.34 12.53 -1.72
C ASP A 17 8.30 11.48 -1.27
N THR A 18 7.62 11.72 -0.15
CA THR A 18 6.42 10.98 0.25
C THR A 18 5.24 11.30 -0.67
N TYR A 19 4.14 10.56 -0.52
CA TYR A 19 2.92 10.86 -1.29
C TYR A 19 2.39 12.26 -0.98
N GLU A 20 2.48 12.72 0.26
CA GLU A 20 2.06 14.05 0.69
C GLU A 20 2.90 15.15 0.02
N GLY A 21 4.23 14.99 0.00
CA GLY A 21 5.13 15.92 -0.69
C GLY A 21 4.87 15.96 -2.19
N GLY A 22 4.60 14.81 -2.82
CA GLY A 22 4.19 14.73 -4.22
C GLY A 22 2.86 15.43 -4.52
N LEU A 23 1.87 15.31 -3.63
CA LEU A 23 0.57 15.99 -3.76
C LEU A 23 0.72 17.51 -3.57
N GLU A 24 1.55 17.95 -2.63
CA GLU A 24 1.84 19.38 -2.42
C GLU A 24 2.57 20.02 -3.60
N PHE A 25 3.50 19.27 -4.21
CA PHE A 25 4.13 19.67 -5.45
C PHE A 25 3.08 19.83 -6.57
N LEU A 26 2.21 18.83 -6.75
CA LEU A 26 1.18 18.84 -7.79
C LEU A 26 0.24 20.06 -7.67
N GLN A 27 -0.12 20.45 -6.44
CA GLN A 27 -0.98 21.60 -6.19
C GLN A 27 -0.45 22.90 -6.83
N ASN A 28 0.88 23.06 -6.86
CA ASN A 28 1.56 24.30 -7.24
C ASN A 28 2.32 24.20 -8.57
N TYR A 29 2.27 23.05 -9.26
CA TYR A 29 3.10 22.80 -10.43
C TYR A 29 2.67 23.60 -11.68
N ASP A 30 1.41 23.45 -12.10
CA ASP A 30 0.77 24.24 -13.16
C ASP A 30 -0.76 24.24 -13.01
N ASP A 31 -1.48 24.96 -13.88
CA ASP A 31 -2.95 25.07 -13.86
C ASP A 31 -3.66 24.12 -14.83
N LYS A 32 -3.00 23.03 -15.26
CA LYS A 32 -3.63 22.04 -16.12
C LYS A 32 -4.50 21.09 -15.31
N LYS A 33 -5.42 20.45 -16.03
CA LYS A 33 -6.24 19.36 -15.47
C LYS A 33 -5.37 18.13 -15.30
N ASN A 34 -5.43 17.53 -14.12
CA ASN A 34 -4.67 16.36 -13.75
C ASN A 34 -5.55 15.11 -13.75
N LEU A 35 -4.95 13.99 -14.18
CA LEU A 35 -5.41 12.66 -13.81
C LEU A 35 -4.43 12.11 -12.77
N ILE A 36 -4.84 12.13 -11.51
CA ILE A 36 -4.09 11.53 -10.40
C ILE A 36 -4.38 10.03 -10.42
N ILE A 37 -3.34 9.20 -10.33
CA ILE A 37 -3.47 7.75 -10.47
C ILE A 37 -2.80 7.07 -9.27
N PHE A 38 -3.54 6.19 -8.58
CA PHE A 38 -3.03 5.39 -7.47
C PHE A 38 -3.45 3.92 -7.64
N LEU A 39 -2.52 3.08 -8.09
CA LEU A 39 -2.80 1.71 -8.57
C LEU A 39 -2.19 0.64 -7.66
N GLY A 40 -2.37 -0.63 -8.03
CA GLY A 40 -1.75 -1.76 -7.34
C GLY A 40 -2.40 -2.12 -6.01
N SER A 41 -3.49 -1.43 -5.61
CA SER A 41 -4.11 -1.57 -4.30
C SER A 41 -3.18 -1.24 -3.13
N SER A 42 -2.16 -0.41 -3.34
CA SER A 42 -1.33 0.14 -2.27
C SER A 42 -2.14 0.94 -1.24
N PHE A 43 -3.33 1.41 -1.61
CA PHE A 43 -4.29 1.99 -0.67
C PHE A 43 -4.70 1.01 0.43
N GLY A 44 -4.74 -0.30 0.14
CA GLY A 44 -5.06 -1.32 1.13
C GLY A 44 -4.03 -1.43 2.26
N ASN A 45 -2.85 -0.80 2.12
CA ASN A 45 -1.81 -0.82 3.16
C ASN A 45 -2.02 0.23 4.24
N PHE A 46 -2.93 1.19 4.03
CA PHE A 46 -3.30 2.14 5.07
C PHE A 46 -4.26 1.50 6.07
N SER A 47 -4.15 1.92 7.33
CA SER A 47 -5.27 1.76 8.26
C SER A 47 -6.50 2.50 7.71
N PRO A 48 -7.73 2.12 8.11
CA PRO A 48 -8.94 2.84 7.67
C PRO A 48 -8.88 4.36 7.91
N GLU A 49 -8.29 4.76 9.04
CA GLU A 49 -8.12 6.14 9.48
C GLU A 49 -7.12 6.89 8.61
N ASP A 50 -5.93 6.31 8.40
CA ASP A 50 -4.89 6.90 7.55
C ASP A 50 -5.34 6.97 6.10
N GLY A 51 -6.03 5.94 5.62
CA GLY A 51 -6.60 5.91 4.26
C GLY A 51 -7.62 7.02 4.06
N ARG A 52 -8.44 7.32 5.07
CA ARG A 52 -9.39 8.45 5.01
C ARG A 52 -8.66 9.79 4.99
N ILE A 53 -7.59 9.95 5.77
CA ILE A 53 -6.76 11.17 5.77
C ILE A 53 -6.12 11.36 4.40
N PHE A 54 -5.56 10.30 3.83
CA PHE A 54 -4.94 10.31 2.51
C PHE A 54 -5.93 10.70 1.41
N LEU A 55 -7.13 10.09 1.38
CA LEU A 55 -8.16 10.46 0.40
C LEU A 55 -8.61 11.92 0.54
N LYS A 56 -8.72 12.44 1.77
CA LYS A 56 -9.01 13.86 2.00
C LYS A 56 -7.91 14.76 1.46
N LYS A 57 -6.63 14.39 1.63
CA LYS A 57 -5.49 15.13 1.06
C LYS A 57 -5.53 15.14 -0.47
N ILE A 58 -5.86 14.02 -1.11
CA ILE A 58 -6.07 13.98 -2.56
C ILE A 58 -7.20 14.93 -2.95
N PHE A 59 -8.37 14.81 -2.31
CA PHE A 59 -9.53 15.65 -2.60
C PHE A 59 -9.24 17.16 -2.45
N SER A 60 -8.50 17.55 -1.40
CA SER A 60 -8.12 18.95 -1.18
C SER A 60 -7.11 19.46 -2.20
N THR A 61 -6.25 18.58 -2.71
CA THR A 61 -5.22 18.91 -3.72
C THR A 61 -5.82 19.08 -5.11
N MET A 62 -6.85 18.32 -5.44
CA MET A 62 -7.51 18.35 -6.75
C MET A 62 -8.15 19.71 -7.06
N LYS A 63 -7.88 20.20 -8.28
CA LYS A 63 -8.49 21.37 -8.90
C LYS A 63 -9.80 20.99 -9.61
N GLN A 64 -10.58 22.00 -9.99
CA GLN A 64 -11.82 21.76 -10.74
C GLN A 64 -11.52 21.10 -12.09
N GLY A 65 -12.16 19.96 -12.35
CA GLY A 65 -11.96 19.19 -13.59
C GLY A 65 -10.81 18.19 -13.53
N ASP A 66 -10.10 18.10 -12.40
CA ASP A 66 -9.18 16.98 -12.14
C ASP A 66 -9.96 15.68 -11.92
N LEU A 67 -9.29 14.57 -12.22
CA LEU A 67 -9.78 13.23 -12.02
C LEU A 67 -8.82 12.45 -11.13
N PHE A 68 -9.36 11.51 -10.35
CA PHE A 68 -8.59 10.56 -9.57
C PHE A 68 -9.00 9.14 -9.93
N LEU A 69 -8.03 8.31 -10.31
CA LEU A 69 -8.20 6.90 -10.61
C LEU A 69 -7.52 6.06 -9.54
N ILE A 70 -8.32 5.30 -8.79
CA ILE A 70 -7.85 4.41 -7.74
C ILE A 70 -8.07 2.94 -8.08
N GLY A 71 -7.03 2.13 -7.90
CA GLY A 71 -7.07 0.68 -8.02
C GLY A 71 -7.17 0.02 -6.65
N LEU A 72 -8.19 -0.83 -6.44
CA LEU A 72 -8.45 -1.50 -5.17
C LEU A 72 -8.68 -2.99 -5.39
N ASP A 73 -7.96 -3.80 -4.61
CA ASP A 73 -8.10 -5.26 -4.59
C ASP A 73 -9.36 -5.64 -3.82
N LEU A 74 -10.14 -6.58 -4.37
CA LEU A 74 -11.47 -6.90 -3.87
C LEU A 74 -11.46 -8.12 -2.96
N VAL A 75 -12.45 -8.17 -2.05
CA VAL A 75 -12.72 -9.37 -1.26
C VAL A 75 -13.06 -10.53 -2.21
N LYS A 76 -12.41 -11.67 -2.00
CA LYS A 76 -12.56 -12.90 -2.78
C LYS A 76 -12.31 -14.11 -1.87
N ASP A 77 -12.28 -15.31 -2.45
CA ASP A 77 -12.02 -16.52 -1.69
C ASP A 77 -10.73 -16.43 -0.87
N LYS A 78 -10.81 -16.82 0.40
CA LYS A 78 -9.71 -16.74 1.37
C LYS A 78 -8.45 -17.45 0.88
N LYS A 79 -8.58 -18.62 0.25
CA LYS A 79 -7.40 -19.37 -0.22
C LYS A 79 -6.68 -18.64 -1.34
N ILE A 80 -7.43 -17.94 -2.19
CA ILE A 80 -6.84 -17.12 -3.26
C ILE A 80 -6.06 -15.95 -2.65
N LEU A 81 -6.63 -15.30 -1.63
CA LEU A 81 -5.96 -14.20 -0.94
C LEU A 81 -4.71 -14.69 -0.22
N GLU A 82 -4.78 -15.74 0.59
CA GLU A 82 -3.62 -16.27 1.31
C GLU A 82 -2.53 -16.77 0.36
N SER A 83 -2.89 -17.50 -0.70
CA SER A 83 -1.90 -18.00 -1.68
C SER A 83 -1.20 -16.89 -2.46
N ALA A 84 -1.80 -15.70 -2.57
CA ALA A 84 -1.17 -14.55 -3.21
C ALA A 84 -0.09 -13.89 -2.35
N TYR A 85 -0.12 -14.12 -1.03
CA TYR A 85 0.84 -13.58 -0.06
C TYR A 85 1.73 -14.64 0.57
N ASP A 86 1.46 -15.92 0.35
CA ASP A 86 2.32 -17.05 0.69
C ASP A 86 2.60 -17.88 -0.57
N ASP A 87 3.34 -17.28 -1.50
CA ASP A 87 3.64 -17.93 -2.77
C ASP A 87 4.61 -19.11 -2.59
N SER A 88 4.34 -20.20 -3.30
CA SER A 88 5.17 -21.42 -3.27
C SER A 88 6.64 -21.23 -3.69
N GLN A 89 6.99 -20.12 -4.34
CA GLN A 89 8.36 -19.80 -4.75
C GLN A 89 9.14 -19.05 -3.64
N GLY A 90 8.47 -18.67 -2.55
CA GLY A 90 9.04 -17.97 -1.41
C GLY A 90 9.49 -16.55 -1.72
N VAL A 91 8.95 -15.92 -2.77
CA VAL A 91 9.32 -14.54 -3.16
C VAL A 91 8.79 -13.54 -2.14
N THR A 92 7.54 -13.70 -1.72
CA THR A 92 6.89 -12.84 -0.72
C THR A 92 7.55 -12.98 0.64
N ALA A 93 7.95 -14.20 1.01
CA ALA A 93 8.71 -14.43 2.24
C ALA A 93 10.06 -13.70 2.24
N LYS A 94 10.82 -13.75 1.13
CA LYS A 94 12.08 -13.00 0.97
C LYS A 94 11.86 -11.49 1.02
N PHE A 95 10.80 -11.00 0.36
CA PHE A 95 10.42 -9.59 0.41
C PHE A 95 10.13 -9.13 1.84
N ASN A 96 9.34 -9.90 2.59
CA ASN A 96 9.00 -9.55 3.96
C ASN A 96 10.23 -9.58 4.89
N LEU A 97 11.02 -10.66 4.87
CA LEU A 97 12.24 -10.78 5.67
C LEU A 97 13.29 -9.71 5.38
N ASN A 98 13.26 -9.11 4.18
CA ASN A 98 14.19 -8.05 3.80
C ASN A 98 14.11 -6.84 4.73
N VAL A 99 12.96 -6.56 5.36
CA VAL A 99 12.85 -5.44 6.32
C VAL A 99 13.84 -5.60 7.49
N LEU A 100 14.08 -6.82 7.96
CA LEU A 100 15.06 -7.09 9.02
C LEU A 100 16.49 -6.81 8.53
N SER A 101 16.80 -7.18 7.28
CA SER A 101 18.09 -6.85 6.67
C SER A 101 18.30 -5.35 6.57
N ARG A 102 17.27 -4.59 6.17
CA ARG A 102 17.33 -3.13 6.10
C ARG A 102 17.54 -2.50 7.47
N ILE A 103 16.85 -3.00 8.50
CA ILE A 103 17.03 -2.51 9.88
C ILE A 103 18.44 -2.83 10.39
N ASN A 104 19.00 -4.00 10.07
CA ASN A 104 20.40 -4.32 10.37
C ASN A 104 21.36 -3.31 9.72
N ASP A 105 21.22 -3.09 8.42
CA ASP A 105 22.13 -2.24 7.64
C ASP A 105 22.00 -0.75 8.02
N GLU A 106 20.77 -0.25 8.10
CA GLU A 106 20.48 1.17 8.27
C GLU A 106 20.54 1.61 9.74
N LEU A 107 20.05 0.78 10.66
CA LEU A 107 19.92 1.11 12.09
C LEU A 107 20.91 0.37 12.98
N GLY A 108 21.78 -0.46 12.41
CA GLY A 108 22.80 -1.20 13.15
C GLY A 108 22.22 -2.26 14.08
N ALA A 109 21.11 -2.87 13.67
CA ALA A 109 20.52 -4.00 14.38
C ALA A 109 21.29 -5.31 14.14
N ASP A 110 20.98 -6.33 14.93
CA ASP A 110 21.60 -7.65 14.89
C ASP A 110 20.58 -8.79 14.72
N PHE A 111 19.50 -8.56 13.95
CA PHE A 111 18.56 -9.61 13.59
C PHE A 111 19.27 -10.77 12.88
N ILE A 112 19.13 -11.99 13.41
CA ILE A 112 19.51 -13.23 12.72
C ILE A 112 18.32 -13.65 11.87
N ILE A 113 18.32 -13.28 10.58
CA ILE A 113 17.17 -13.42 9.67
C ILE A 113 16.66 -14.87 9.61
N ASN A 114 17.55 -15.87 9.67
CA ASN A 114 17.16 -17.28 9.64
C ASN A 114 16.37 -17.76 10.87
N ASN A 115 16.33 -16.98 11.94
CA ASN A 115 15.48 -17.24 13.11
C ASN A 115 14.06 -16.68 12.94
N PHE A 116 13.72 -16.18 11.76
CA PHE A 116 12.40 -15.67 11.44
C PHE A 116 11.81 -16.42 10.25
N SER A 117 10.50 -16.62 10.28
CA SER A 117 9.73 -17.14 9.15
C SER A 117 8.66 -16.13 8.75
N HIS A 118 8.37 -16.10 7.45
CA HIS A 118 7.20 -15.39 6.96
C HIS A 118 5.93 -16.06 7.46
N TYR A 119 4.98 -15.25 7.92
CA TYR A 119 3.65 -15.71 8.31
C TYR A 119 2.60 -14.72 7.79
N SER A 120 1.66 -15.20 6.97
CA SER A 120 0.54 -14.41 6.51
C SER A 120 -0.78 -15.09 6.80
N ILE A 121 -1.81 -14.28 7.07
CA ILE A 121 -3.16 -14.76 7.32
C ILE A 121 -4.18 -13.79 6.73
N TYR A 122 -5.28 -14.31 6.20
CA TYR A 122 -6.44 -13.48 5.90
C TYR A 122 -7.35 -13.38 7.13
N ASN A 123 -7.41 -12.18 7.71
CA ASN A 123 -8.34 -11.81 8.76
C ASN A 123 -9.69 -11.43 8.10
N GLU A 124 -10.68 -12.29 8.27
CA GLU A 124 -12.00 -12.12 7.64
C GLU A 124 -12.83 -11.00 8.27
N ASP A 125 -12.68 -10.78 9.57
CA ASP A 125 -13.43 -9.76 10.33
C ASP A 125 -13.02 -8.35 9.84
N ASP A 126 -11.72 -8.14 9.69
CA ASP A 126 -11.13 -6.88 9.22
C ASP A 126 -10.95 -6.80 7.69
N GLN A 127 -11.27 -7.89 6.97
CA GLN A 127 -11.16 -8.02 5.51
C GLN A 127 -9.77 -7.64 4.98
N ARG A 128 -8.71 -8.17 5.60
CA ARG A 128 -7.33 -7.84 5.23
C ARG A 128 -6.40 -9.03 5.31
N ILE A 129 -5.37 -9.02 4.48
CA ILE A 129 -4.18 -9.84 4.73
C ILE A 129 -3.34 -9.15 5.79
N GLU A 130 -2.84 -9.93 6.74
CA GLU A 130 -1.87 -9.50 7.73
C GLU A 130 -0.57 -10.27 7.48
N MET A 131 0.48 -9.53 7.13
CA MET A 131 1.83 -10.07 6.99
C MET A 131 2.60 -9.84 8.27
N ASN A 132 3.28 -10.88 8.71
CA ASN A 132 4.06 -10.90 9.93
C ASN A 132 5.37 -11.67 9.71
N LEU A 133 6.33 -11.42 10.60
CA LEU A 133 7.52 -12.23 10.79
C LEU A 133 7.41 -12.95 12.12
N LYS A 134 7.43 -14.28 12.07
CA LYS A 134 7.33 -15.15 13.23
C LYS A 134 8.71 -15.54 13.72
N SER A 135 9.00 -15.25 14.97
CA SER A 135 10.21 -15.72 15.66
C SER A 135 10.17 -17.25 15.78
N LEU A 136 11.23 -17.93 15.37
CA LEU A 136 11.34 -19.40 15.42
C LEU A 136 11.96 -19.90 16.72
N THR A 137 12.57 -19.00 17.50
CA THR A 137 13.26 -19.31 18.75
C THR A 137 13.19 -18.10 19.68
N PRO A 138 13.29 -18.25 21.01
CA PRO A 138 13.47 -17.11 21.89
C PRO A 138 14.77 -16.37 21.54
N GLN A 139 14.71 -15.07 21.34
CA GLN A 139 15.87 -14.28 20.92
C GLN A 139 15.78 -12.82 21.38
N SER A 140 16.94 -12.19 21.55
CA SER A 140 17.05 -10.76 21.85
C SER A 140 17.72 -10.05 20.68
N VAL A 141 17.21 -8.89 20.31
CA VAL A 141 17.72 -8.06 19.21
C VAL A 141 18.00 -6.66 19.72
N MET A 142 19.20 -6.14 19.44
CA MET A 142 19.63 -4.80 19.78
C MET A 142 19.67 -3.92 18.55
N ILE A 143 18.80 -2.92 18.48
CA ILE A 143 18.82 -1.90 17.43
C ILE A 143 19.63 -0.70 17.94
N LYS A 144 20.93 -0.69 17.64
CA LYS A 144 21.89 0.21 18.28
C LYS A 144 21.58 1.69 18.06
N LYS A 145 21.25 2.10 16.84
CA LYS A 145 21.02 3.54 16.53
C LYS A 145 19.74 4.09 17.18
N SER A 146 18.78 3.25 17.55
CA SER A 146 17.58 3.67 18.27
C SER A 146 17.64 3.41 19.78
N ASN A 147 18.73 2.81 20.28
CA ASN A 147 18.86 2.37 21.67
C ASN A 147 17.68 1.47 22.13
N LEU A 148 17.18 0.62 21.21
CA LEU A 148 16.09 -0.30 21.48
C LEU A 148 16.61 -1.72 21.64
N SER A 149 16.13 -2.41 22.67
CA SER A 149 16.29 -3.84 22.86
C SER A 149 14.92 -4.50 22.76
N LEU A 150 14.83 -5.54 21.93
CA LEU A 150 13.63 -6.35 21.75
C LEU A 150 13.93 -7.74 22.30
N ASN A 151 13.02 -8.29 23.11
CA ASN A 151 13.03 -9.70 23.47
C ASN A 151 11.81 -10.32 22.83
N LEU A 152 12.03 -11.40 22.08
CA LEU A 152 10.98 -12.11 21.37
C LEU A 152 10.94 -13.53 21.89
N ASP A 153 9.75 -14.00 22.22
CA ASP A 153 9.50 -15.39 22.54
C ASP A 153 9.45 -16.24 21.25
N GLU A 154 9.54 -17.57 21.41
CA GLU A 154 9.26 -18.48 20.30
C GLU A 154 7.81 -18.32 19.83
N GLY A 155 7.64 -18.14 18.53
CA GLY A 155 6.35 -17.98 17.90
C GLY A 155 5.74 -16.58 17.97
N GLU A 156 6.40 -15.64 18.65
CA GLU A 156 5.97 -14.24 18.66
C GLU A 156 6.00 -13.62 17.26
N LEU A 157 5.01 -12.77 16.97
CA LEU A 157 4.80 -12.17 15.65
C LEU A 157 5.19 -10.69 15.67
N ILE A 158 6.00 -10.29 14.71
CA ILE A 158 6.23 -8.89 14.35
C ILE A 158 5.37 -8.58 13.13
N HIS A 159 4.39 -7.70 13.31
CA HIS A 159 3.58 -7.22 12.19
C HIS A 159 4.40 -6.36 11.23
N THR A 160 4.22 -6.58 9.93
CA THR A 160 4.96 -5.85 8.89
C THR A 160 4.07 -5.10 7.92
N GLU A 161 2.91 -5.64 7.56
CA GLU A 161 2.05 -5.03 6.55
C GLU A 161 0.59 -5.50 6.68
N TYR A 162 -0.33 -4.55 6.52
CA TYR A 162 -1.73 -4.85 6.21
C TYR A 162 -1.96 -4.76 4.70
N SER A 163 -2.91 -5.56 4.20
CA SER A 163 -3.46 -5.34 2.87
C SER A 163 -4.97 -5.55 2.89
N HIS A 164 -5.71 -4.47 3.12
CA HIS A 164 -7.17 -4.41 3.12
C HIS A 164 -7.74 -4.70 1.74
N LYS A 165 -8.84 -5.44 1.74
CA LYS A 165 -9.61 -5.84 0.57
C LYS A 165 -10.99 -5.21 0.64
N TYR A 166 -11.52 -4.80 -0.50
CA TYR A 166 -12.73 -3.99 -0.54
C TYR A 166 -13.87 -4.70 -1.26
N LYS A 167 -15.10 -4.39 -0.87
CA LYS A 167 -16.31 -4.66 -1.64
C LYS A 167 -16.64 -3.41 -2.46
N PRO A 168 -17.23 -3.54 -3.66
CA PRO A 168 -17.64 -2.38 -4.44
C PRO A 168 -18.53 -1.38 -3.69
N SER A 169 -19.38 -1.85 -2.77
CA SER A 169 -20.20 -0.97 -1.90
C SER A 169 -19.36 -0.17 -0.91
N GLN A 170 -18.32 -0.77 -0.32
CA GLN A 170 -17.40 -0.07 0.59
C GLN A 170 -16.58 0.98 -0.15
N ILE A 171 -16.14 0.70 -1.39
CA ILE A 171 -15.44 1.68 -2.24
C ILE A 171 -16.33 2.92 -2.46
N LYS A 172 -17.60 2.69 -2.79
CA LYS A 172 -18.57 3.79 -2.99
C LYS A 172 -18.74 4.65 -1.75
N MET A 173 -18.88 4.00 -0.59
CA MET A 173 -19.02 4.69 0.70
C MET A 173 -17.76 5.48 1.05
N LEU A 174 -16.59 4.84 1.00
CA LEU A 174 -15.29 5.42 1.31
C LEU A 174 -15.00 6.70 0.50
N LEU A 175 -15.25 6.65 -0.82
CA LEU A 175 -15.04 7.79 -1.71
C LEU A 175 -16.13 8.86 -1.51
N GLY A 176 -17.38 8.44 -1.34
CA GLY A 176 -18.51 9.34 -1.08
C GLY A 176 -18.37 10.12 0.23
N ASP A 177 -17.87 9.49 1.30
CA ASP A 177 -17.64 10.10 2.61
C ASP A 177 -16.60 11.23 2.59
N VAL A 178 -15.75 11.26 1.57
CA VAL A 178 -14.77 12.34 1.32
C VAL A 178 -15.36 13.45 0.42
N GLY A 179 -16.42 13.14 -0.32
CA GLY A 179 -17.10 14.06 -1.24
C GLY A 179 -16.79 13.82 -2.72
N PHE A 180 -16.13 12.70 -3.06
CA PHE A 180 -15.88 12.35 -4.45
C PHE A 180 -17.15 11.96 -5.20
N GLU A 181 -17.25 12.39 -6.45
CA GLU A 181 -18.25 11.91 -7.39
C GLU A 181 -17.69 10.72 -8.18
N ILE A 182 -18.39 9.58 -8.17
CA ILE A 182 -17.95 8.41 -8.94
C ILE A 182 -18.42 8.56 -10.39
N LYS A 183 -17.46 8.68 -11.30
CA LYS A 183 -17.72 8.73 -12.75
C LYS A 183 -17.88 7.33 -13.32
N ASN A 184 -16.95 6.45 -13.01
CA ASN A 184 -16.95 5.08 -13.51
C ASN A 184 -16.30 4.13 -12.50
N MET A 185 -16.70 2.86 -12.55
CA MET A 185 -16.07 1.76 -11.83
C MET A 185 -15.99 0.56 -12.78
N TRP A 186 -14.77 0.09 -13.04
CA TRP A 186 -14.50 -1.08 -13.86
C TRP A 186 -13.99 -2.21 -12.97
N LEU A 187 -14.47 -3.42 -13.24
CA LEU A 187 -14.02 -4.64 -12.60
C LEU A 187 -13.39 -5.54 -13.67
N ASP A 188 -12.41 -6.33 -13.29
CA ASP A 188 -11.96 -7.44 -14.14
C ASP A 188 -13.03 -8.54 -14.24
N ASP A 189 -12.87 -9.46 -15.19
CA ASP A 189 -13.86 -10.52 -15.45
C ASP A 189 -14.17 -11.38 -14.22
N LYS A 190 -13.18 -11.58 -13.34
CA LYS A 190 -13.35 -12.34 -12.09
C LYS A 190 -13.86 -11.48 -10.93
N LYS A 191 -13.94 -10.16 -11.10
CA LYS A 191 -14.32 -9.18 -10.07
C LYS A 191 -13.41 -9.26 -8.84
N TYR A 192 -12.13 -9.44 -9.10
CA TYR A 192 -11.06 -9.51 -8.11
C TYR A 192 -10.37 -8.18 -7.88
N PHE A 193 -10.48 -7.25 -8.83
CA PHE A 193 -9.87 -5.93 -8.76
C PHE A 193 -10.83 -4.87 -9.31
N SER A 194 -10.81 -3.69 -8.71
CA SER A 194 -11.58 -2.53 -9.15
C SER A 194 -10.65 -1.40 -9.58
N LEU A 195 -10.97 -0.77 -10.71
CA LEU A 195 -10.49 0.57 -11.06
C LEU A 195 -11.68 1.54 -10.94
N THR A 196 -11.58 2.52 -10.07
CA THR A 196 -12.64 3.51 -9.83
C THR A 196 -12.14 4.91 -10.18
N LEU A 197 -12.81 5.55 -11.13
CA LEU A 197 -12.55 6.92 -11.55
C LEU A 197 -13.53 7.86 -10.84
N VAL A 198 -12.99 8.87 -10.19
CA VAL A 198 -13.76 9.89 -9.48
C VAL A 198 -13.32 11.30 -9.84
N SER A 199 -14.20 12.26 -9.58
CA SER A 199 -13.90 13.69 -9.64
C SER A 199 -14.28 14.39 -8.35
N LYS A 200 -13.87 15.65 -8.23
CA LYS A 200 -14.48 16.57 -7.27
C LYS A 200 -15.94 16.82 -7.68
N ASN A 201 -16.86 16.82 -6.72
CA ASN A 201 -18.20 17.37 -6.90
C ASN A 201 -18.13 18.88 -7.16
#